data_AF-A0A5C7XFV4-F1
#
_entry.id   AF-A0A5C7XFV4-F1
#
_cell.length_a   1.000
_cell.length_b   1.000
_cell.length_c   1.000
_cell.angle_alpha   90.00
_cell.angle_beta   90.00
_cell.angle_gamma   90.00
#
_symmetry.space_group_name_H-M   'P 1'
#
loop_
_entity.id
_entity.type
_entity.pdbx_description
1 polymer ?
#
loop_
_entity_poly.entity_id
_entity_poly.type
_entity_poly.pdbx_seq_one_letter_code
_entity_poly.pdbx_strand_id
1 'polypeptide(L)'
;MDRSFSPLLEDFTMRPEVYEAVNAINRNTPFAKATVDPDGPQIVLSAELHIFDGLSSEQLMATIDLIADRADHYDTRLQKRFGGQTMLDDDEGDEFDV
;
A
#
# COMPACT_ATOMS: atom_id res chain seq x y z
N MET A 1 -5.69 7.83 -16.68
CA MET A 1 -6.28 6.61 -16.09
C MET A 1 -6.20 6.86 -14.60
N ASP A 2 -7.34 7.12 -13.98
CA ASP A 2 -7.37 7.71 -12.64
C ASP A 2 -7.27 6.60 -11.61
N ARG A 3 -6.19 6.64 -10.81
CA ARG A 3 -5.90 5.67 -9.75
C ARG A 3 -5.48 6.41 -8.49
N SER A 4 -5.87 5.89 -7.34
CA SER A 4 -5.24 6.23 -6.07
C SER A 4 -4.21 5.14 -5.73
N PHE A 5 -3.11 5.52 -5.08
CA PHE A 5 -2.05 4.58 -4.72
C PHE A 5 -1.35 4.97 -3.43
N SER A 6 -0.74 3.99 -2.78
CA SER A 6 0.13 4.14 -1.62
C SER A 6 1.36 3.22 -1.74
N PRO A 7 2.59 3.73 -1.62
CA PRO A 7 3.76 2.90 -1.44
C PRO A 7 3.69 2.17 -0.10
N LEU A 8 3.94 0.86 -0.10
CA LEU A 8 3.89 0.01 1.09
C LEU A 8 5.27 -0.27 1.68
N LEU A 9 6.28 -0.42 0.82
CA LEU A 9 7.63 -0.77 1.24
C LEU A 9 8.65 -0.41 0.16
N GLU A 10 9.75 0.20 0.56
CA GLU A 10 10.90 0.56 -0.27
C GLU A 10 12.19 -0.04 0.29
N ASP A 11 13.28 -0.01 -0.49
CA ASP A 11 14.64 -0.38 -0.08
C ASP A 11 14.79 -1.79 0.54
N PHE A 12 13.94 -2.73 0.14
CA PHE A 12 14.04 -4.13 0.52
C PHE A 12 14.90 -4.94 -0.47
N THR A 13 15.43 -6.08 -0.02
CA THR A 13 16.13 -7.00 -0.92
C THR A 13 15.14 -7.85 -1.71
N MET A 14 15.18 -7.73 -3.03
CA MET A 14 14.29 -8.46 -3.93
C MET A 14 14.54 -9.98 -3.89
N ARG A 15 13.48 -10.76 -3.63
CA ARG A 15 13.49 -12.24 -3.55
C ARG A 15 12.13 -12.82 -3.95
N PRO A 16 12.04 -14.12 -4.34
CA PRO A 16 10.77 -14.73 -4.76
C PRO A 16 9.62 -14.57 -3.75
N GLU A 17 9.92 -14.60 -2.45
CA GLU A 17 8.96 -14.48 -1.36
C GLU A 17 8.24 -13.12 -1.35
N VAL A 18 8.83 -12.09 -1.95
CA VAL A 18 8.19 -10.78 -2.15
C VAL A 18 6.98 -10.92 -3.06
N TYR A 19 7.12 -11.61 -4.19
CA TYR A 19 6.01 -11.85 -5.10
C TYR A 19 4.94 -12.75 -4.49
N GLU A 20 5.31 -13.71 -3.64
CA GLU A 20 4.34 -14.51 -2.88
C GLU A 20 3.53 -13.65 -1.91
N ALA A 21 4.17 -12.72 -1.20
CA ALA A 21 3.50 -11.79 -0.30
C ALA A 21 2.56 -10.83 -1.06
N VAL A 22 3.02 -10.26 -2.18
CA VAL A 22 2.20 -9.42 -3.06
C VAL A 22 0.99 -10.19 -3.59
N ASN A 23 1.15 -11.44 -4.00
CA ASN A 23 0.05 -12.30 -4.43
C ASN A 23 -0.94 -12.60 -3.28
N ALA A 24 -0.45 -12.77 -2.05
CA ALA A 24 -1.30 -12.96 -0.88
C ALA A 24 -2.12 -11.69 -0.54
N ILE A 25 -1.52 -10.50 -0.68
CA ILE A 25 -2.24 -9.22 -0.53
C ILE A 25 -3.36 -9.12 -1.56
N ASN A 26 -3.05 -9.40 -2.82
CA ASN A 26 -4.02 -9.35 -3.93
C ASN A 26 -5.20 -10.31 -3.72
N ARG A 27 -4.97 -11.50 -3.16
CA ARG A 27 -6.06 -12.44 -2.82
C ARG A 27 -7.02 -11.92 -1.75
N ASN A 28 -6.56 -11.01 -0.89
CA ASN A 28 -7.33 -10.49 0.26
C ASN A 28 -7.84 -9.04 0.05
N THR A 29 -7.61 -8.47 -1.13
CA THR A 29 -7.89 -7.05 -1.40
C THR A 29 -8.57 -6.90 -2.76
N PRO A 30 -9.86 -7.24 -2.90
CA PRO A 30 -10.53 -7.34 -4.20
C PRO A 30 -10.65 -6.03 -4.98
N PHE A 31 -10.57 -4.88 -4.32
CA PHE A 31 -10.73 -3.55 -4.91
C PHE A 31 -9.42 -2.77 -5.04
N ALA A 32 -8.28 -3.41 -4.76
CA ALA A 32 -6.97 -2.81 -4.94
C ALA A 32 -5.96 -3.87 -5.41
N LYS A 33 -4.82 -3.43 -5.90
CA LYS A 33 -3.78 -4.27 -6.45
C LYS A 33 -2.43 -3.83 -5.91
N ALA A 34 -1.77 -4.76 -5.22
CA ALA A 34 -0.37 -4.67 -4.87
C ALA A 34 0.49 -5.09 -6.07
N THR A 35 1.53 -4.32 -6.35
CA THR A 35 2.51 -4.57 -7.41
C THR A 35 3.92 -4.28 -6.90
N VAL A 36 4.91 -4.98 -7.45
CA VAL A 36 6.32 -4.59 -7.31
C VAL A 36 6.67 -3.66 -8.47
N ASP A 37 7.27 -2.52 -8.17
CA ASP A 37 7.78 -1.58 -9.17
C ASP A 37 8.86 -2.27 -10.03
N PRO A 38 8.77 -2.26 -11.37
CA PRO A 38 9.82 -2.81 -12.24
C PRO A 38 11.15 -2.04 -12.18
N ASP A 39 11.14 -0.77 -11.81
CA ASP A 39 12.28 0.14 -11.87
C ASP A 39 13.07 0.20 -10.54
N GLY A 40 12.53 -0.35 -9.44
CA GLY A 40 13.18 -0.37 -8.13
C GLY A 40 12.49 -1.27 -7.11
N PRO A 41 13.13 -1.56 -5.96
CA PRO A 41 12.53 -2.39 -4.90
C PRO A 41 11.47 -1.58 -4.13
N GLN A 42 10.32 -1.34 -4.77
CA GLN A 42 9.15 -0.72 -4.15
C GLN A 42 7.93 -1.64 -4.32
N ILE A 43 7.14 -1.81 -3.25
CA ILE A 43 5.82 -2.42 -3.31
C ILE A 43 4.80 -1.29 -3.25
N VAL A 44 3.84 -1.26 -4.18
CA VAL A 44 2.79 -0.23 -4.25
C VAL A 44 1.42 -0.89 -4.22
N LEU A 45 0.51 -0.37 -3.42
CA LEU A 45 -0.92 -0.69 -3.46
C LEU A 45 -1.64 0.36 -4.29
N SER A 46 -2.50 -0.05 -5.21
CA SER A 46 -3.26 0.87 -6.07
C SER A 46 -4.71 0.43 -6.24
N ALA A 47 -5.64 1.36 -6.29
CA ALA A 47 -7.04 1.10 -6.66
C ALA A 47 -7.40 1.95 -7.88
N GLU A 48 -8.06 1.32 -8.84
CA GLU A 48 -8.60 2.02 -10.02
C GLU A 48 -9.92 2.69 -9.65
N LEU A 49 -10.12 3.93 -10.09
CA LEU A 49 -11.32 4.72 -9.74
C LEU A 49 -12.48 4.49 -10.71
N HIS A 50 -12.26 3.77 -11.81
CA HIS A 50 -13.22 3.56 -12.90
C HIS A 50 -14.16 2.36 -12.68
N ILE A 51 -14.16 1.75 -11.49
CA ILE A 51 -15.04 0.62 -11.17
C ILE A 51 -16.51 1.07 -11.06
N PHE A 52 -16.75 2.37 -10.93
CA PHE A 52 -18.07 2.98 -10.82
C PHE A 52 -18.41 3.79 -12.08
N ASP A 53 -19.69 3.74 -12.50
CA ASP A 53 -20.21 4.57 -13.59
C ASP A 53 -20.25 6.05 -13.14
N GLY A 54 -19.09 6.72 -13.29
CA GLY A 54 -18.84 8.08 -12.81
C GLY A 54 -18.08 8.09 -11.47
N LEU A 55 -17.24 9.11 -11.27
CA LEU A 55 -16.49 9.34 -10.04
C LEU A 55 -17.16 10.45 -9.23
N SER A 56 -17.91 10.09 -8.19
CA SER A 56 -18.39 11.07 -7.20
C SER A 56 -17.29 11.39 -6.19
N SER A 57 -17.38 12.55 -5.53
CA SER A 57 -16.47 12.89 -4.43
C SER A 57 -16.53 11.88 -3.28
N GLU A 58 -17.70 11.31 -3.01
CA GLU A 58 -17.87 10.27 -1.97
C GLU A 58 -17.15 8.97 -2.34
N GLN A 59 -17.22 8.54 -3.61
CA GLN A 59 -16.53 7.34 -4.10
C GLN A 59 -15.02 7.53 -4.10
N LEU A 60 -14.54 8.74 -4.45
CA LEU A 60 -13.12 9.08 -4.35
C LEU A 60 -12.64 8.99 -2.90
N MET A 61 -13.34 9.62 -1.96
CA MET A 61 -13.00 9.56 -0.53
C MET A 61 -13.01 8.12 -0.01
N ALA A 62 -14.06 7.35 -0.30
CA ALA A 62 -14.12 5.94 0.11
C ALA A 62 -12.98 5.09 -0.47
N THR A 63 -12.50 5.42 -1.68
CA THR A 63 -11.35 4.72 -2.29
C THR A 63 -10.03 5.11 -1.63
N ILE A 64 -9.89 6.38 -1.24
CA ILE A 64 -8.72 6.87 -0.49
C ILE A 64 -8.68 6.18 0.88
N ASP A 65 -9.79 6.19 1.62
CA ASP A 65 -9.89 5.54 2.94
C ASP A 65 -9.57 4.04 2.85
N LEU A 66 -10.11 3.35 1.83
CA LEU A 66 -9.80 1.94 1.58
C LEU A 66 -8.29 1.71 1.35
N ILE A 67 -7.62 2.55 0.56
CA ILE A 67 -6.19 2.38 0.29
C ILE A 67 -5.37 2.68 1.54
N ALA A 68 -5.72 3.72 2.30
CA ALA A 68 -5.04 4.09 3.53
C ALA A 68 -5.13 2.94 4.56
N ASP A 69 -6.34 2.47 4.87
CA ASP A 69 -6.56 1.36 5.81
C ASP A 69 -5.78 0.09 5.43
N ARG A 70 -5.69 -0.18 4.12
CA ARG A 70 -4.95 -1.35 3.62
C ARG A 70 -3.45 -1.13 3.61
N ALA A 71 -2.99 0.10 3.37
CA ALA A 71 -1.58 0.44 3.41
C ALA A 71 -1.02 0.22 4.83
N ASP A 72 -1.63 0.85 5.83
CA ASP A 72 -1.27 0.72 7.26
C ASP A 72 -1.34 -0.72 7.77
N HIS A 73 -2.21 -1.54 7.18
CA HIS A 73 -2.31 -2.95 7.55
C HIS A 73 -1.12 -3.79 7.04
N TYR A 74 -0.58 -3.45 5.86
CA TYR A 74 0.39 -4.27 5.15
C TYR A 74 1.82 -3.74 5.24
N ASP A 75 2.03 -2.43 5.31
CA ASP A 75 3.34 -1.79 5.37
C ASP A 75 4.18 -2.30 6.56
N THR A 76 3.67 -2.26 7.79
CA THR A 76 4.35 -2.76 8.99
C THR A 76 4.64 -4.25 8.88
N ARG A 77 3.74 -5.03 8.25
CA ARG A 77 3.91 -6.48 8.08
C ARG A 77 4.98 -6.82 7.06
N LEU A 78 4.99 -6.07 5.95
CA LEU A 78 5.99 -6.20 4.91
C LEU A 78 7.36 -5.78 5.44
N GLN A 79 7.45 -4.67 6.17
CA GLN A 79 8.67 -4.18 6.79
C GLN A 79 9.23 -5.20 7.79
N LYS A 80 8.40 -5.72 8.71
CA LYS A 80 8.81 -6.77 9.66
C LYS A 80 9.34 -8.03 8.97
N ARG A 81 8.82 -8.37 7.79
CA ARG A 81 9.17 -9.59 7.05
C ARG A 81 10.39 -9.41 6.14
N PHE A 82 10.54 -8.24 5.53
CA PHE A 82 11.47 -8.01 4.43
C PHE A 82 12.53 -6.94 4.73
N GLY A 83 12.44 -6.24 5.86
CA GLY A 83 13.20 -5.03 6.13
C GLY A 83 12.69 -3.88 5.26
N GLY A 84 13.55 -2.91 4.96
CA GLY A 84 13.20 -1.76 4.12
C GLY A 84 12.55 -0.62 4.89
N GLN A 85 12.00 0.34 4.14
CA GLN A 85 11.42 1.58 4.66
C GLN A 85 9.95 1.68 4.26
N THR A 86 9.12 2.08 5.22
CA THR A 86 7.73 2.47 5.01
C THR A 86 7.68 3.98 4.74
N MET A 87 6.63 4.46 4.07
CA MET A 87 6.46 5.91 3.82
C MET A 87 6.19 6.71 5.10
N LEU A 88 5.58 6.07 6.09
CA LEU A 88 5.45 6.58 7.45
C LEU A 88 6.62 6.00 8.25
N ASP A 89 7.58 6.84 8.63
CA ASP A 89 8.47 6.50 9.73
C ASP A 89 7.59 6.43 10.98
N ASP A 90 7.36 5.23 11.50
CA ASP A 90 6.82 5.01 12.85
C ASP A 90 7.88 5.44 13.89
N ASP A 91 8.39 6.68 13.79
CA ASP A 91 9.08 7.31 14.91
C ASP A 91 8.03 7.54 16.00
N GLU A 92 7.84 6.53 16.85
CA GLU A 92 7.34 6.64 18.22
C GLU A 92 8.30 7.53 19.02
N GLY A 93 8.36 8.81 18.65
CA GLY A 93 9.39 9.74 19.07
C GLY A 93 8.93 11.19 19.07
N ASP A 94 7.69 11.47 19.49
CA ASP A 94 7.47 12.62 20.38
C ASP A 94 6.15 12.48 21.15
N GLU A 95 6.32 12.27 22.45
CA GLU A 95 5.30 12.43 23.48
C GLU A 95 4.78 13.88 23.39
N PHE A 96 3.59 14.09 22.81
CA PHE A 96 2.91 15.38 22.93
C PHE A 96 2.45 15.56 24.38
N ASP A 97 3.30 16.19 25.18
CA ASP A 97 2.93 16.71 26.49
C ASP A 97 2.07 17.98 26.28
N VAL A 98 0.76 17.88 26.54
CA VAL A 98 -0.22 19.00 26.51
C VAL A 98 -1.00 19.11 27.81
#